data_AF-A0A1E3UZJ4-F1
#
_entry.id   AF-A0A1E3UZJ4-F1
#
_cell.length_a   1.000
_cell.length_b   1.000
_cell.length_c   1.000
_cell.angle_alpha   90.00
_cell.angle_beta   90.00
_cell.angle_gamma   90.00
#
_symmetry.space_group_name_H-M   'P 1'
#
loop_
_entity.id
_entity.type
_entity.pdbx_description
1 polymer ?
#
loop_
_entity_poly.entity_id
_entity_poly.type
_entity_poly.pdbx_seq_one_letter_code
_entity_poly.pdbx_strand_id
1 'polypeptide(L)'
;MAKKLNISRINELKTNAYDNIESYDDPDTPKALEQFTSQIKKVLQADPKMLESVPEYLPVALYGRVKFPSDAKLKWAHWINTATQPEWDEFKVTIGFNNADLPLVLAVRAYSEDLLIESCAVLYLLENQGKSTPAPKRSADDDFEDEDSDYADYSDDDDDDGEEEDGYYDQYDDEDR
;
A
#
# COMPACT_ATOMS: atom_id res chain seq x y z
N MET A 1 -14.08 -24.00 12.49
CA MET A 1 -13.14 -23.67 11.41
C MET A 1 -12.63 -22.26 11.66
N ALA A 2 -11.33 -22.00 11.53
CA ALA A 2 -10.83 -20.64 11.63
C ALA A 2 -11.43 -19.79 10.50
N LYS A 3 -11.93 -18.59 10.83
CA LYS A 3 -12.38 -17.63 9.80
C LYS A 3 -11.18 -17.19 8.97
N LYS A 4 -11.43 -16.88 7.70
CA LYS A 4 -10.41 -16.40 6.77
C LYS A 4 -10.73 -14.98 6.34
N LEU A 5 -9.69 -14.16 6.21
CA LEU A 5 -9.82 -12.84 5.61
C LEU A 5 -10.12 -12.98 4.13
N ASN A 6 -11.10 -12.24 3.63
CA ASN A 6 -11.35 -12.13 2.20
C ASN A 6 -10.39 -11.08 1.61
N ILE A 7 -9.20 -11.54 1.19
CA ILE A 7 -8.14 -10.66 0.67
C ILE A 7 -8.57 -9.93 -0.61
N SER A 8 -9.41 -10.53 -1.46
CA SER A 8 -9.96 -9.83 -2.64
C SER A 8 -10.78 -8.63 -2.22
N ARG A 9 -11.75 -8.87 -1.32
CA ARG A 9 -12.61 -7.81 -0.79
C ARG A 9 -11.81 -6.73 -0.06
N ILE A 10 -10.82 -7.11 0.76
CA ILE A 10 -9.95 -6.15 1.45
C ILE A 10 -9.21 -5.27 0.46
N ASN A 11 -8.69 -5.82 -0.64
CA ASN A 11 -8.01 -5.01 -1.65
C ASN A 11 -8.98 -4.09 -2.43
N GLU A 12 -10.18 -4.56 -2.73
CA GLU A 12 -11.24 -3.71 -3.33
C GLU A 12 -11.61 -2.55 -2.40
N LEU A 13 -11.87 -2.84 -1.12
CA LEU A 13 -12.16 -1.83 -0.10
C LEU A 13 -11.01 -0.84 0.07
N LYS A 14 -9.77 -1.32 -0.02
CA LYS A 14 -8.58 -0.49 0.05
C LYS A 14 -8.52 0.50 -1.11
N THR A 15 -8.74 0.05 -2.34
CA THR A 15 -8.80 0.94 -3.51
C THR A 15 -9.93 1.96 -3.36
N ASN A 16 -11.14 1.51 -3.07
CA ASN A 16 -12.30 2.40 -2.93
C ASN A 16 -12.11 3.44 -1.81
N ALA A 17 -11.55 3.02 -0.67
CA ALA A 17 -11.25 3.93 0.43
C ALA A 17 -10.13 4.92 0.08
N TYR A 18 -9.09 4.45 -0.62
CA TYR A 18 -7.99 5.30 -1.06
C TYR A 18 -8.47 6.37 -2.05
N ASP A 19 -9.20 5.98 -3.09
CA ASP A 19 -9.76 6.91 -4.09
C ASP A 19 -10.64 7.98 -3.41
N ASN A 20 -11.41 7.57 -2.39
CA ASN A 20 -12.22 8.49 -1.61
C ASN A 20 -11.35 9.46 -0.81
N ILE A 21 -10.30 8.99 -0.12
CA ILE A 21 -9.36 9.82 0.64
C ILE A 21 -8.63 10.81 -0.29
N GLU A 22 -8.11 10.33 -1.41
CA GLU A 22 -7.36 11.11 -2.39
C GLU A 22 -8.24 12.21 -3.02
N SER A 23 -9.54 11.96 -3.20
CA SER A 23 -10.48 12.98 -3.71
C SER A 23 -10.61 14.23 -2.82
N TYR A 24 -10.15 14.17 -1.57
CA TYR A 24 -10.10 15.29 -0.63
C TYR A 24 -8.68 15.82 -0.37
N ASP A 25 -7.67 15.35 -1.10
CA ASP A 25 -6.30 15.85 -1.03
C ASP A 25 -6.14 17.11 -1.91
N ASP A 26 -6.88 18.15 -1.54
CA ASP A 26 -6.87 19.44 -2.21
C ASP A 26 -6.14 20.48 -1.33
N PRO A 27 -5.04 21.09 -1.82
CA PRO A 27 -4.28 22.09 -1.06
C PRO A 27 -5.10 23.34 -0.73
N ASP A 28 -6.14 23.66 -1.49
CA ASP A 28 -7.05 24.79 -1.23
C ASP A 28 -8.06 24.46 -0.12
N THR A 29 -8.31 23.17 0.14
CA THR A 29 -9.25 22.72 1.18
C THR A 29 -8.61 21.69 2.14
N PRO A 30 -7.53 22.05 2.88
CA PRO A 30 -6.72 21.11 3.66
C PRO A 30 -7.45 20.44 4.85
N LYS A 31 -8.69 20.86 5.14
CA LYS A 31 -9.55 20.27 6.19
C LYS A 31 -10.72 19.46 5.64
N ALA A 32 -10.86 19.35 4.31
CA ALA A 32 -12.02 18.71 3.69
C ALA A 32 -12.13 17.23 4.12
N LEU A 33 -11.03 16.48 4.08
CA LEU A 33 -10.99 15.10 4.54
C LEU A 33 -11.35 14.97 6.04
N GLU A 34 -10.82 15.85 6.88
CA GLU A 34 -11.13 15.83 8.32
C GLU A 34 -12.62 16.09 8.60
N GLN A 35 -13.21 17.06 7.89
CA GLN A 35 -14.63 17.40 8.00
C GLN A 35 -15.51 16.25 7.49
N PHE A 36 -15.21 15.72 6.31
CA PHE A 36 -15.94 14.61 5.71
C PHE A 36 -15.91 13.37 6.60
N THR A 37 -14.72 12.96 7.05
CA THR A 37 -14.59 11.82 7.96
C THR A 37 -15.32 12.05 9.28
N SER A 38 -15.33 13.29 9.81
CA SER A 38 -16.10 13.61 11.02
C SER A 38 -17.61 13.51 10.82
N GLN A 39 -18.12 13.86 9.62
CA GLN A 39 -19.53 13.70 9.28
C GLN A 39 -19.90 12.23 9.15
N ILE A 40 -19.14 11.45 8.36
CA ILE A 40 -19.37 10.02 8.18
C ILE A 40 -19.37 9.30 9.53
N LYS A 41 -18.45 9.63 10.43
CA LYS A 41 -18.41 9.02 11.76
C LYS A 41 -19.74 9.17 12.53
N LYS A 42 -20.35 10.36 12.49
CA LYS A 42 -21.64 10.59 13.13
C LYS A 42 -22.75 9.75 12.49
N VAL A 43 -22.75 9.64 11.17
CA VAL A 43 -23.74 8.82 10.44
C VAL A 43 -23.54 7.34 10.77
N LEU A 44 -22.31 6.82 10.66
CA LEU A 44 -21.98 5.42 10.95
C LEU A 44 -22.26 5.04 12.40
N GLN A 45 -22.03 5.95 13.35
CA GLN A 45 -22.34 5.71 14.75
C GLN A 45 -23.85 5.62 14.99
N ALA A 46 -24.65 6.40 14.26
CA ALA A 46 -26.11 6.38 14.36
C ALA A 46 -26.73 5.21 13.59
N ASP A 47 -26.17 4.84 12.45
CA ASP A 47 -26.65 3.76 11.59
C ASP A 47 -25.50 2.95 10.97
N PRO A 48 -24.95 1.96 11.70
CA PRO A 48 -23.90 1.09 11.18
C PRO A 48 -24.33 0.25 9.97
N LYS A 49 -25.65 0.06 9.73
CA LYS A 49 -26.15 -0.79 8.64
C LYS A 49 -25.85 -0.22 7.27
N MET A 50 -25.60 1.09 7.15
CA MET A 50 -25.19 1.68 5.88
C MET A 50 -23.90 1.04 5.32
N LEU A 51 -23.08 0.42 6.17
CA LEU A 51 -21.87 -0.30 5.77
C LEU A 51 -22.16 -1.56 4.93
N GLU A 52 -23.41 -2.00 4.81
CA GLU A 52 -23.79 -3.01 3.81
C GLU A 52 -23.67 -2.46 2.38
N SER A 53 -23.96 -1.18 2.20
CA SER A 53 -23.97 -0.50 0.90
C SER A 53 -22.66 0.23 0.62
N VAL A 54 -22.05 0.83 1.65
CA VAL A 54 -20.81 1.63 1.55
C VAL A 54 -19.76 1.17 2.58
N PRO A 55 -19.29 -0.08 2.50
CA PRO A 55 -18.32 -0.63 3.47
C PRO A 55 -17.00 0.17 3.55
N GLU A 56 -16.59 0.84 2.47
CA GLU A 56 -15.40 1.68 2.39
C GLU A 56 -15.46 2.93 3.29
N TYR A 57 -16.64 3.34 3.74
CA TYR A 57 -16.78 4.50 4.62
C TYR A 57 -16.17 4.28 6.00
N LEU A 58 -16.11 3.04 6.48
CA LEU A 58 -15.48 2.74 7.77
C LEU A 58 -13.96 2.97 7.77
N PRO A 59 -13.16 2.40 6.84
CA PRO A 59 -11.74 2.70 6.78
C PRO A 59 -11.50 4.20 6.52
N VAL A 60 -12.30 4.86 5.69
CA VAL A 60 -12.18 6.32 5.49
C VAL A 60 -12.41 7.09 6.81
N ALA A 61 -13.47 6.76 7.55
CA ALA A 61 -13.80 7.40 8.83
C ALA A 61 -12.68 7.26 9.89
N LEU A 62 -11.99 6.13 9.88
CA LEU A 62 -10.91 5.78 10.82
C LEU A 62 -9.50 6.15 10.31
N TYR A 63 -9.38 6.62 9.07
CA TYR A 63 -8.09 6.97 8.46
C TYR A 63 -7.35 8.03 9.28
N GLY A 64 -6.06 7.80 9.54
CA GLY A 64 -5.21 8.66 10.37
C GLY A 64 -5.55 8.69 11.87
N ARG A 65 -6.57 7.95 12.31
CA ARG A 65 -7.07 7.93 13.72
C ARG A 65 -6.81 6.61 14.44
N VAL A 66 -6.19 5.68 13.73
CA VAL A 66 -5.78 4.37 14.23
C VAL A 66 -4.26 4.31 14.25
N LYS A 67 -3.69 3.68 15.27
CA LYS A 67 -2.26 3.38 15.35
C LYS A 67 -2.04 1.88 15.38
N PHE A 68 -1.05 1.41 14.65
CA PHE A 68 -0.58 0.03 14.70
C PHE A 68 0.74 -0.01 15.48
N PRO A 69 0.76 -0.52 16.72
CA PRO A 69 2.00 -0.69 17.49
C PRO A 69 3.03 -1.49 16.71
N SER A 70 4.32 -1.18 16.87
CA SER A 70 5.40 -1.86 16.12
C SER A 70 5.37 -3.38 16.26
N ASP A 71 5.14 -3.88 17.47
CA ASP A 71 5.06 -5.32 17.77
C ASP A 71 3.85 -6.01 17.12
N ALA A 72 2.80 -5.23 16.82
CA ALA A 72 1.60 -5.72 16.16
C ALA A 72 1.73 -5.77 14.63
N LYS A 73 2.62 -4.98 14.02
CA LYS A 73 2.77 -4.92 12.55
C LYS A 73 3.18 -6.26 11.95
N LEU A 74 4.04 -7.02 12.63
CA LEU A 74 4.41 -8.37 12.19
C LEU A 74 3.22 -9.34 12.20
N LYS A 75 2.33 -9.21 13.21
CA LYS A 75 1.09 -10.01 13.28
C LYS A 75 0.15 -9.65 12.14
N TRP A 76 -0.05 -8.36 11.89
CA TRP A 76 -0.85 -7.89 10.77
C TRP A 76 -0.31 -8.37 9.42
N ALA A 77 1.00 -8.24 9.18
CA ALA A 77 1.63 -8.79 7.98
C ALA A 77 1.37 -10.29 7.83
N HIS A 78 1.53 -11.05 8.91
CA HIS A 78 1.26 -12.49 8.91
C HIS A 78 -0.20 -12.82 8.58
N TRP A 79 -1.17 -12.13 9.21
CA TRP A 79 -2.60 -12.33 8.96
C TRP A 79 -2.99 -12.03 7.52
N ILE A 80 -2.50 -10.93 6.96
CA ILE A 80 -2.72 -10.58 5.55
C ILE A 80 -2.13 -11.64 4.62
N ASN A 81 -0.86 -12.02 4.82
CA ASN A 81 -0.15 -12.96 3.94
C ASN A 81 -0.74 -14.37 3.97
N THR A 82 -1.28 -14.79 5.11
CA THR A 82 -1.87 -16.13 5.29
C THR A 82 -3.39 -16.14 5.14
N ALA A 83 -4.01 -14.98 4.85
CA ALA A 83 -5.46 -14.79 4.87
C ALA A 83 -6.12 -15.28 6.18
N THR A 84 -5.42 -15.16 7.31
CA THR A 84 -5.91 -15.59 8.62
C THR A 84 -6.70 -14.47 9.27
N GLN A 85 -7.95 -14.72 9.64
CA GLN A 85 -8.72 -13.75 10.42
C GLN A 85 -8.43 -13.94 11.92
N PRO A 86 -7.96 -12.90 12.62
CA PRO A 86 -7.76 -12.97 14.06
C PRO A 86 -9.10 -13.04 14.80
N GLU A 87 -9.09 -13.67 15.98
CA GLU A 87 -10.20 -13.55 16.93
C GLU A 87 -10.18 -12.17 17.61
N TRP A 88 -11.33 -11.75 18.14
CA TRP A 88 -11.48 -10.43 18.78
C TRP A 88 -10.39 -10.11 19.83
N ASP A 89 -10.06 -11.07 20.69
CA ASP A 89 -9.11 -10.86 21.77
C ASP A 89 -7.67 -10.66 21.26
N GLU A 90 -7.33 -11.28 20.14
CA GLU A 90 -6.05 -11.08 19.45
C GLU A 90 -6.04 -9.77 18.68
N PHE A 91 -7.15 -9.44 18.01
CA PHE A 91 -7.31 -8.20 17.26
C PHE A 91 -7.24 -6.96 18.16
N LYS A 92 -8.03 -6.90 19.24
CA LYS A 92 -8.21 -5.67 20.05
C LYS A 92 -6.92 -5.13 20.68
N VAL A 93 -5.90 -5.98 20.85
CA VAL A 93 -4.60 -5.61 21.43
C VAL A 93 -3.58 -5.19 20.38
N THR A 94 -3.88 -5.38 19.09
CA THR A 94 -2.98 -5.06 17.97
C THR A 94 -3.28 -3.70 17.34
N ILE A 95 -4.26 -2.97 17.87
CA ILE A 95 -4.74 -1.72 17.31
C ILE A 95 -4.99 -0.69 18.43
N GLY A 96 -4.48 0.52 18.23
CA GLY A 96 -4.72 1.66 19.11
C GLY A 96 -5.74 2.60 18.48
N PHE A 97 -7.00 2.50 18.91
CA PHE A 97 -8.04 3.46 18.53
C PHE A 97 -7.91 4.75 19.35
N ASN A 98 -8.18 5.88 18.72
CA ASN A 98 -8.31 7.14 19.45
C ASN A 98 -9.58 7.11 20.33
N ASN A 99 -9.51 7.73 21.51
CA ASN A 99 -10.59 7.69 22.51
C ASN A 99 -11.91 8.26 21.97
N ALA A 100 -11.85 9.28 21.10
CA ALA A 100 -13.02 9.89 20.47
C ALA A 100 -13.74 8.95 19.48
N ASP A 101 -13.04 7.94 18.96
CA ASP A 101 -13.57 7.02 17.95
C ASP A 101 -14.06 5.70 18.57
N LEU A 102 -13.84 5.47 19.87
CA LEU A 102 -14.34 4.28 20.59
C LEU A 102 -15.86 4.07 20.47
N PRO A 103 -16.73 5.10 20.54
CA PRO A 103 -18.17 4.91 20.37
C PRO A 103 -18.53 4.32 18.99
N LEU A 104 -17.85 4.77 17.94
CA LEU A 104 -18.03 4.23 16.60
C LEU A 104 -17.54 2.79 16.51
N VAL A 105 -16.34 2.50 17.03
CA VAL A 105 -15.75 1.16 17.02
C VAL A 105 -16.66 0.16 17.73
N LEU A 106 -17.24 0.54 18.87
CA LEU A 106 -18.18 -0.30 19.61
C LEU A 106 -19.50 -0.50 18.85
N ALA A 107 -20.03 0.55 18.22
CA ALA A 107 -21.26 0.47 17.42
C ALA A 107 -21.07 -0.46 16.20
N VAL A 108 -19.97 -0.32 15.47
CA VAL A 108 -19.62 -1.18 14.34
C VAL A 108 -19.37 -2.60 14.82
N ARG A 109 -18.62 -2.81 15.90
CA ARG A 109 -18.37 -4.17 16.43
C ARG A 109 -19.68 -4.88 16.79
N ALA A 110 -20.61 -4.19 17.44
CA ALA A 110 -21.92 -4.75 17.78
C ALA A 110 -22.73 -5.13 16.53
N TYR A 111 -22.46 -4.46 15.41
CA TYR A 111 -23.07 -4.74 14.11
C TYR A 111 -22.37 -5.88 13.35
N SER A 112 -21.06 -5.75 13.12
CA SER A 112 -20.22 -6.74 12.45
C SER A 112 -18.76 -6.61 12.89
N GLU A 113 -18.30 -7.60 13.65
CA GLU A 113 -16.89 -7.73 14.03
C GLU A 113 -15.99 -7.99 12.82
N ASP A 114 -16.46 -8.81 11.88
CA ASP A 114 -15.71 -9.18 10.67
C ASP A 114 -15.41 -7.93 9.82
N LEU A 115 -16.40 -7.05 9.64
CA LEU A 115 -16.24 -5.82 8.88
C LEU A 115 -15.28 -4.82 9.56
N LEU A 116 -15.29 -4.76 10.89
CA LEU A 116 -14.33 -3.95 11.64
C LEU A 116 -12.90 -4.44 11.45
N ILE A 117 -12.68 -5.77 11.52
CA ILE A 117 -11.38 -6.39 11.29
C ILE A 117 -10.90 -6.15 9.85
N GLU A 118 -11.75 -6.37 8.85
CA GLU A 118 -11.46 -6.10 7.43
C GLU A 118 -11.10 -4.63 7.21
N SER A 119 -11.83 -3.70 7.83
CA SER A 119 -11.56 -2.26 7.70
C SER A 119 -10.23 -1.86 8.33
N CYS A 120 -9.85 -2.50 9.43
CA CYS A 120 -8.54 -2.28 10.04
C CYS A 120 -7.40 -2.92 9.24
N ALA A 121 -7.66 -4.06 8.57
CA ALA A 121 -6.73 -4.63 7.59
C ALA A 121 -6.48 -3.65 6.43
N VAL A 122 -7.53 -3.01 5.92
CA VAL A 122 -7.42 -1.94 4.92
C VAL A 122 -6.54 -0.80 5.42
N LEU A 123 -6.80 -0.28 6.62
CA LEU A 123 -6.01 0.81 7.20
C LEU A 123 -4.53 0.45 7.36
N TYR A 124 -4.24 -0.78 7.78
CA TYR A 124 -2.86 -1.29 7.88
C TYR A 124 -2.16 -1.29 6.51
N LEU A 125 -2.87 -1.75 5.46
CA LEU A 125 -2.35 -1.74 4.10
C LEU A 125 -2.13 -0.33 3.56
N LEU A 126 -3.03 0.62 3.85
CA LEU A 126 -2.88 2.03 3.48
C LEU A 126 -1.68 2.67 4.19
N GLU A 127 -1.47 2.43 5.49
CA GLU A 127 -0.30 2.94 6.23
C GLU A 127 1.03 2.42 5.66
N ASN A 128 1.02 1.21 5.11
CA ASN A 128 2.21 0.57 4.56
C ASN A 128 2.37 0.74 3.05
N GLN A 129 1.38 1.26 2.31
CA GLN A 129 1.50 1.57 0.88
C GLN A 129 2.54 2.66 0.60
N GLY A 130 2.74 3.62 1.51
CA GLY A 130 3.82 4.62 1.43
C GLY A 130 5.20 4.07 1.76
N LYS A 131 5.29 2.82 2.24
CA LYS A 131 6.53 2.08 2.49
C LYS A 131 6.64 0.97 1.45
N SER A 132 6.63 1.35 0.17
CA SER A 132 6.95 0.43 -0.91
C SER A 132 8.25 -0.29 -0.56
N THR A 133 8.15 -1.57 -0.18
CA THR A 133 9.21 -2.52 -0.48
C THR A 133 9.48 -2.36 -1.98
N PRO A 134 10.73 -2.12 -2.41
CA PRO A 134 11.03 -1.91 -3.82
C PRO A 134 10.45 -3.10 -4.57
N ALA A 135 9.62 -2.81 -5.58
CA ALA A 135 9.14 -3.82 -6.50
C ALA A 135 10.37 -4.62 -6.97
N PRO A 136 10.34 -5.97 -6.97
CA PRO A 136 11.40 -6.72 -7.63
C PRO A 136 11.47 -6.17 -9.04
N LYS A 137 12.62 -5.59 -9.40
CA LYS A 137 12.89 -5.22 -10.79
C LYS A 137 12.61 -6.47 -11.59
N ARG A 138 11.59 -6.42 -12.44
CA ARG A 138 11.45 -7.40 -13.52
C ARG A 138 12.69 -7.20 -14.36
N SER A 139 13.74 -7.98 -14.09
CA SER A 139 14.77 -8.24 -15.07
C SER A 139 14.03 -8.83 -16.25
N ALA A 140 13.92 -8.03 -17.32
CA ALA A 140 13.60 -8.56 -18.62
C ALA A 140 14.82 -9.37 -19.05
N ASP A 141 14.80 -10.67 -18.77
CA ASP A 141 15.03 -11.74 -19.75
C ASP A 141 14.92 -13.07 -19.00
N ASP A 142 13.78 -13.72 -19.19
CA ASP A 142 13.70 -15.18 -19.09
C ASP A 142 14.31 -15.69 -20.40
N ASP A 143 15.43 -16.39 -20.35
CA ASP A 143 15.49 -17.68 -21.04
C ASP A 143 16.33 -18.64 -20.21
N PHE A 144 15.64 -19.65 -19.69
CA PHE A 144 16.21 -20.85 -19.14
C PHE A 144 16.76 -21.67 -20.30
N GLU A 145 18.09 -21.83 -20.39
CA GLU A 145 18.65 -23.08 -20.89
C GLU A 145 19.67 -23.63 -19.89
N ASP A 146 19.43 -24.89 -19.61
CA ASP A 146 20.11 -25.81 -18.70
C ASP A 146 21.44 -26.27 -19.32
N GLU A 147 22.22 -27.01 -18.52
CA GLU A 147 23.28 -27.92 -18.98
C GLU A 147 24.74 -27.39 -19.08
N ASP A 148 25.49 -27.71 -18.03
CA ASP A 148 26.77 -28.44 -18.03
C ASP A 148 27.67 -28.34 -19.29
N SER A 149 28.93 -27.90 -19.11
CA SER A 149 30.14 -28.47 -19.75
C SER A 149 31.29 -27.44 -19.93
N ASP A 150 32.39 -27.78 -19.27
CA ASP A 150 33.79 -27.59 -19.64
C ASP A 150 34.13 -27.29 -21.12
N TYR A 151 34.80 -26.15 -21.39
CA TYR A 151 36.06 -26.15 -22.15
C TYR A 151 36.73 -24.78 -22.11
N ALA A 152 38.01 -24.76 -21.74
CA ALA A 152 38.93 -23.67 -22.06
C ALA A 152 39.56 -23.99 -23.43
N ASP A 153 39.62 -23.04 -24.36
CA ASP A 153 40.60 -23.10 -25.44
C ASP A 153 40.87 -21.72 -26.08
N TYR A 154 42.14 -21.59 -26.49
CA TYR A 154 42.88 -20.48 -27.10
C TYR A 154 42.19 -19.86 -28.35
N SER A 155 42.62 -18.78 -29.01
CA SER A 155 43.89 -18.09 -29.16
C SER A 155 43.61 -16.79 -29.93
N ASP A 156 44.38 -15.73 -29.63
CA ASP A 156 45.12 -14.87 -30.57
C ASP A 156 44.68 -14.84 -32.06
N ASP A 157 44.34 -13.65 -32.57
CA ASP A 157 44.85 -13.19 -33.86
C ASP A 157 44.87 -11.65 -33.92
N ASP A 158 45.99 -11.16 -34.42
CA ASP A 158 46.50 -9.79 -34.50
C ASP A 158 46.12 -9.20 -35.88
N ASP A 159 46.71 -8.03 -36.20
CA ASP A 159 46.65 -7.27 -37.48
C ASP A 159 45.46 -6.31 -37.68
N ASP A 160 45.63 -5.10 -38.22
CA ASP A 160 46.78 -4.24 -38.52
C ASP A 160 46.20 -2.92 -39.10
N ASP A 161 46.96 -1.85 -38.92
CA ASP A 161 47.08 -0.66 -39.80
C ASP A 161 45.98 0.42 -39.92
N GLY A 162 46.43 1.69 -39.87
CA GLY A 162 45.66 2.82 -40.41
C GLY A 162 45.79 4.19 -39.73
N GLU A 163 46.95 4.82 -39.91
CA GLU A 163 47.43 6.20 -39.72
C GLU A 163 46.48 7.43 -39.60
N GLU A 164 46.95 8.42 -38.82
CA GLU A 164 46.94 9.92 -38.94
C GLU A 164 45.70 10.64 -39.56
N GLU A 165 45.07 11.63 -38.92
CA GLU A 165 45.41 13.08 -39.00
C GLU A 165 44.44 13.93 -38.13
N ASP A 166 44.91 15.14 -37.84
CA ASP A 166 44.36 16.32 -37.19
C ASP A 166 43.00 16.88 -37.67
N GLY A 167 42.32 17.60 -36.76
CA GLY A 167 41.10 18.37 -37.06
C GLY A 167 40.72 19.34 -35.95
N TYR A 168 41.37 20.51 -35.95
CA TYR A 168 41.10 21.69 -35.12
C TYR A 168 39.73 22.35 -35.41
N TYR A 169 39.07 22.86 -34.36
CA TYR A 169 38.03 23.92 -34.24
C TYR A 169 36.79 23.93 -35.15
N ASP A 170 35.59 24.10 -34.57
CA ASP A 170 34.96 25.43 -34.62
C ASP A 170 33.85 25.66 -33.57
N GLN A 171 33.75 26.94 -33.25
CA GLN A 171 33.11 27.67 -32.17
C GLN A 171 31.65 27.99 -32.52
N TYR A 172 30.72 27.87 -31.56
CA TYR A 172 29.53 28.74 -31.57
C TYR A 172 29.34 29.33 -30.18
N ASP A 173 29.71 30.61 -30.13
CA ASP A 173 29.57 31.56 -29.04
C ASP A 173 28.10 31.80 -28.70
N ASP A 174 27.89 31.99 -27.40
CA ASP A 174 26.67 32.48 -26.76
C ASP A 174 26.57 33.99 -27.04
N GLU A 175 25.76 34.38 -28.01
CA GLU A 175 25.22 35.74 -28.15
C GLU A 175 23.70 35.63 -28.25
N ASP A 176 22.98 36.10 -27.25
CA ASP A 176 22.46 37.47 -27.38
C ASP A 176 21.74 37.95 -26.12
N ARG A 177 21.95 39.24 -25.89
CA ARG A 177 21.38 40.09 -24.85
C ARG A 177 20.20 40.87 -25.39
#